data_AF-A0A3D5EHU1-F1
#
_entry.id   AF-A0A3D5EHU1-F1
#
_cell.length_a   1.000
_cell.length_b   1.000
_cell.length_c   1.000
_cell.angle_alpha   90.00
_cell.angle_beta   90.00
_cell.angle_gamma   90.00
#
_symmetry.space_group_name_H-M   'P 1'
#
loop_
_entity.id
_entity.type
_entity.pdbx_description
1 polymer ?
#
loop_
_entity_poly.entity_id
_entity_poly.type
_entity_poly.pdbx_seq_one_letter_code
_entity_poly.pdbx_strand_id
1 'polypeptide(L)'
;MSQHFISNKNNHFFASLSPIDESKLVDCKTFDSLDSLLAHVATVATIDEFTADDIRGSEILIKEEEGRWFCSTHYGAFIPIEDMEDEDDEPEDIYQWLSEFEC
;
A
#
# COMPACT_ATOMS: atom_id res chain seq x y z
N MET A 1 -4.28 3.42 17.31
CA MET A 1 -3.14 2.97 16.49
C MET A 1 -3.04 3.95 15.34
N SER A 2 -1.86 4.48 15.04
CA SER A 2 -1.68 5.38 13.90
C SER A 2 -1.67 4.52 12.64
N GLN A 3 -2.58 4.80 11.72
CA GLN A 3 -2.57 4.18 10.39
C GLN A 3 -1.81 5.11 9.46
N HIS A 4 -0.95 4.54 8.61
CA HIS A 4 -0.29 5.29 7.54
C HIS A 4 -0.97 4.96 6.24
N PHE A 5 -1.34 5.99 5.50
CA PHE A 5 -1.94 5.86 4.18
C PHE A 5 -0.88 6.22 3.16
N ILE A 6 -0.64 5.36 2.18
CA ILE A 6 0.49 5.47 1.26
C ILE A 6 -0.01 5.28 -0.16
N SER A 7 0.55 6.05 -1.08
CA SER A 7 0.45 5.77 -2.52
C SER A 7 1.84 5.68 -3.12
N ASN A 8 2.09 4.68 -3.97
CA ASN A 8 3.37 4.54 -4.65
C ASN A 8 3.41 5.33 -5.98
N LYS A 9 4.55 5.30 -6.67
CA LYS A 9 4.77 5.98 -7.95
C LYS A 9 3.77 5.55 -9.05
N ASN A 10 3.20 4.36 -8.93
CA ASN A 10 2.25 3.76 -9.87
C ASN A 10 0.77 4.02 -9.47
N ASN A 11 0.54 4.83 -8.43
CA ASN A 11 -0.78 5.09 -7.84
C ASN A 11 -1.47 3.84 -7.28
N HIS A 12 -0.73 2.84 -6.81
CA HIS A 12 -1.27 1.83 -5.91
C HIS A 12 -1.43 2.40 -4.51
N PHE A 13 -2.42 1.90 -3.76
CA PHE A 13 -2.82 2.46 -2.47
C PHE A 13 -2.69 1.44 -1.35
N PHE A 14 -2.05 1.83 -0.27
CA PHE A 14 -1.77 0.98 0.89
C PHE A 14 -2.25 1.64 2.17
N ALA A 15 -2.69 0.82 3.11
CA ALA A 15 -2.89 1.25 4.48
C ALA A 15 -2.08 0.36 5.44
N SER A 16 -1.13 0.97 6.14
CA SER A 16 -0.34 0.28 7.16
C SER A 16 -0.98 0.43 8.52
N LEU A 17 -1.21 -0.69 9.19
CA LEU A 17 -1.65 -0.75 10.59
C LEU A 17 -0.48 -0.65 11.58
N SER A 18 0.73 -0.87 11.09
CA SER A 18 1.98 -0.73 11.84
C SER A 18 2.66 0.60 11.51
N PRO A 19 3.44 1.16 12.45
CA PRO A 19 4.29 2.32 12.16
C PRO A 19 5.26 2.02 11.02
N ILE A 20 5.48 3.00 10.14
CA ILE A 20 6.48 2.92 9.08
C ILE A 20 7.42 4.11 9.17
N ASP A 21 8.67 3.93 8.74
CA ASP A 21 9.62 5.02 8.60
C ASP A 21 9.41 5.71 7.25
N GLU A 22 8.67 6.82 7.25
CA GLU A 22 8.35 7.58 6.02
C GLU A 22 9.60 8.10 5.30
N SER A 23 10.74 8.24 5.99
CA SER A 23 11.99 8.68 5.36
C SER A 23 12.58 7.67 4.38
N LYS A 24 12.13 6.41 4.43
CA LYS A 24 12.55 5.32 3.55
C LYS A 24 11.62 5.09 2.36
N LEU A 25 10.47 5.76 2.33
CA LEU A 25 9.47 5.62 1.28
C LEU A 25 9.85 6.45 0.04
N VAL A 26 10.79 5.94 -0.75
CA VAL A 26 11.24 6.60 -1.98
C VAL A 26 10.14 6.55 -3.03
N ASP A 27 9.86 7.70 -3.66
CA ASP A 27 8.84 7.87 -4.71
C ASP A 27 7.39 7.51 -4.29
N CYS A 28 7.13 7.39 -3.00
CA CYS A 28 5.79 7.26 -2.43
C CYS A 28 5.29 8.60 -1.87
N LYS A 29 3.97 8.73 -1.76
CA LYS A 29 3.28 9.81 -1.05
C LYS A 29 2.60 9.24 0.18
N THR A 30 2.79 9.90 1.33
CA THR A 30 2.08 9.57 2.57
C THR A 30 0.93 10.55 2.79
N PHE A 31 -0.10 10.07 3.47
CA PHE A 31 -1.28 10.86 3.83
C PHE A 31 -1.60 10.68 5.31
N ASP A 32 -1.95 11.79 5.95
CA ASP A 32 -2.25 11.84 7.39
C ASP A 32 -3.62 11.23 7.73
N SER A 33 -4.46 10.99 6.72
CA SER A 33 -5.81 10.44 6.88
C SER A 33 -6.30 9.73 5.63
N LEU A 34 -7.27 8.83 5.83
CA LEU A 34 -7.99 8.17 4.74
C LEU A 34 -8.65 9.19 3.80
N ASP A 35 -9.27 10.24 4.37
CA ASP A 35 -9.89 11.31 3.58
C ASP A 35 -8.89 12.00 2.63
N SER A 36 -7.65 12.19 3.07
CA SER A 36 -6.59 12.81 2.27
C SER A 36 -6.12 11.88 1.14
N LEU A 37 -6.01 10.58 1.41
CA LEU A 37 -5.73 9.57 0.39
C LEU A 37 -6.86 9.52 -0.66
N LEU A 38 -8.12 9.46 -0.23
CA LEU A 38 -9.29 9.43 -1.12
C LEU A 38 -9.41 10.71 -1.96
N ALA A 39 -9.06 11.87 -1.39
CA ALA A 39 -8.98 13.11 -2.16
C ALA A 39 -7.88 13.04 -3.21
N HIS A 40 -6.71 12.48 -2.90
CA HIS A 40 -5.62 12.32 -3.86
C HIS A 40 -6.00 11.41 -5.02
N VAL A 41 -6.57 10.25 -4.71
CA VAL A 41 -7.16 9.30 -5.66
C VAL A 41 -8.05 10.02 -6.68
N ALA A 42 -9.00 10.84 -6.20
CA ALA A 42 -9.91 11.58 -7.05
C ALA A 42 -9.22 12.59 -7.99
N THR A 43 -7.99 13.00 -7.66
CA THR A 43 -7.18 13.89 -8.51
C THR A 43 -6.26 13.17 -9.49
N VAL A 44 -5.75 11.98 -9.16
CA VAL A 44 -4.84 11.21 -10.02
C VAL A 44 -5.56 10.26 -10.96
N ALA A 45 -6.75 9.80 -10.58
CA ALA A 45 -7.66 9.13 -11.50
C ALA A 45 -8.15 10.16 -12.52
N THR A 46 -7.45 10.28 -13.64
CA THR A 46 -7.91 11.09 -14.77
C THR A 46 -9.19 10.48 -15.30
N ILE A 47 -10.33 11.05 -14.88
CA ILE A 47 -11.63 11.06 -15.59
C ILE A 47 -12.11 9.67 -16.08
N ASP A 48 -13.16 9.17 -15.41
CA ASP A 48 -14.07 8.06 -15.79
C ASP A 48 -13.80 6.61 -15.34
N GLU A 49 -12.67 6.27 -14.70
CA GLU A 49 -12.43 4.83 -14.37
C GLU A 49 -12.63 4.41 -12.91
N PHE A 50 -12.49 5.30 -11.93
CA PHE A 50 -12.62 4.90 -10.51
C PHE A 50 -13.30 5.95 -9.65
N THR A 51 -14.34 5.54 -8.94
CA THR A 51 -14.96 6.30 -7.85
C THR A 51 -14.32 5.95 -6.51
N ALA A 52 -14.51 6.80 -5.50
CA ALA A 52 -14.06 6.50 -4.13
C ALA A 52 -14.65 5.18 -3.59
N ASP A 53 -15.84 4.77 -4.08
CA ASP A 53 -16.45 3.49 -3.72
C ASP A 53 -15.79 2.30 -4.44
N ASP A 54 -15.23 2.48 -5.65
CA ASP A 54 -14.52 1.41 -6.38
C ASP A 54 -13.16 1.05 -5.73
N ILE A 55 -12.63 1.99 -4.95
CA ILE A 55 -11.35 1.83 -4.24
C ILE A 55 -11.58 1.35 -2.80
N ARG A 56 -12.83 1.42 -2.34
CA ARG A 56 -13.23 0.95 -1.02
C ARG A 56 -13.13 -0.57 -0.93
N GLY A 57 -12.07 -1.05 -0.29
CA GLY A 57 -11.76 -2.49 -0.18
C GLY A 57 -10.76 -3.00 -1.22
N SER A 58 -10.30 -2.15 -2.13
CA SER A 58 -9.16 -2.40 -3.03
C SER A 58 -7.81 -2.05 -2.37
N GLU A 59 -7.84 -1.71 -1.08
CA GLU A 59 -6.68 -1.35 -0.27
C GLU A 59 -5.86 -2.59 0.07
N ILE A 60 -4.55 -2.53 -0.14
CA ILE A 60 -3.65 -3.53 0.45
C ILE A 60 -3.33 -3.08 1.88
N LEU A 61 -3.83 -3.85 2.84
CA LEU A 61 -3.52 -3.68 4.24
C LEU A 61 -2.18 -4.31 4.54
N ILE A 62 -1.29 -3.54 5.16
CA ILE A 62 0.02 -4.02 5.60
C ILE A 62 0.06 -4.00 7.11
N LYS A 63 0.54 -5.08 7.71
CA LYS A 63 0.73 -5.18 9.16
C LYS A 63 2.01 -5.92 9.49
N GLU A 64 2.62 -5.51 10.58
CA GLU A 64 3.69 -6.25 11.23
C GLU A 64 3.10 -7.11 12.34
N GLU A 65 3.37 -8.41 12.31
CA GLU A 65 2.97 -9.36 13.34
C GLU A 65 4.16 -10.27 13.67
N GLU A 66 4.54 -10.34 14.96
CA GLU A 66 5.68 -11.14 15.43
C GLU A 66 7.01 -10.87 14.70
N GLY A 67 7.23 -9.62 14.27
CA GLY A 67 8.46 -9.20 13.57
C GLY A 67 8.48 -9.57 12.08
N ARG A 68 7.35 -10.01 11.52
CA ARG A 68 7.19 -10.29 10.09
C ARG A 68 6.11 -9.39 9.49
N TRP A 69 6.34 -8.95 8.27
CA TRP A 69 5.39 -8.09 7.55
C TRP A 69 4.46 -8.92 6.68
N PHE A 70 3.17 -8.60 6.77
CA PHE A 70 2.10 -9.24 6.03
C PHE A 70 1.32 -8.20 5.24
N CYS A 71 0.83 -8.60 4.08
CA CYS A 71 -0.08 -7.83 3.25
C CYS A 71 -1.44 -8.55 3.14
N SER A 72 -2.53 -7.82 2.88
CA SER A 72 -3.79 -8.45 2.51
C SER A 72 -3.83 -8.75 1.02
N THR A 73 -4.27 -9.96 0.69
CA THR A 73 -4.70 -10.33 -0.66
C THR A 73 -6.09 -9.77 -0.97
N HIS A 74 -6.49 -9.79 -2.24
CA HIS A 74 -7.86 -9.46 -2.69
C HIS A 74 -8.95 -10.32 -2.05
N TYR A 75 -8.61 -11.47 -1.46
CA TYR A 75 -9.53 -12.31 -0.68
C TYR A 75 -9.56 -11.99 0.82
N GLY A 76 -8.84 -10.94 1.25
CA GLY A 76 -8.75 -10.53 2.65
C GLY A 76 -7.86 -11.44 3.52
N ALA A 77 -7.18 -12.41 2.93
CA ALA A 77 -6.18 -13.22 3.63
C ALA A 77 -4.88 -12.44 3.76
N PHE A 78 -4.23 -12.52 4.93
CA PHE A 78 -2.90 -11.96 5.12
C PHE A 78 -1.83 -12.99 4.76
N ILE A 79 -0.92 -12.62 3.86
CA ILE A 79 0.23 -13.45 3.49
C ILE A 79 1.53 -12.71 3.82
N PRO A 80 2.62 -13.40 4.19
CA PRO A 80 3.92 -12.79 4.37
C PRO A 80 4.40 -12.13 3.07
N ILE A 81 5.03 -10.97 3.17
CA ILE A 81 5.56 -10.26 2.00
C ILE A 81 6.72 -11.03 1.37
N GLU A 82 7.52 -11.71 2.20
CA GLU A 82 8.61 -12.62 1.79
C GLU A 82 8.12 -13.80 0.94
N ASP A 83 6.81 -14.13 0.99
CA ASP A 83 6.24 -15.28 0.28
C ASP A 83 5.48 -14.84 -1.01
N MET A 84 5.57 -13.58 -1.41
CA MET A 84 5.02 -13.12 -2.70
C MET A 84 5.92 -13.59 -3.85
N GLU A 85 5.59 -14.75 -4.40
CA GLU A 85 6.31 -15.36 -5.53
C GLU A 85 6.17 -14.52 -6.81
N ASP A 86 7.27 -13.88 -7.23
CA ASP A 86 7.68 -13.79 -8.64
C ASP A 86 9.22 -13.83 -8.71
N GLU A 87 9.73 -14.90 -9.33
CA GLU A 87 11.09 -15.47 -9.20
C GLU A 87 12.28 -14.63 -9.69
N ASP A 88 12.15 -13.33 -9.99
CA ASP A 88 13.27 -12.54 -10.51
C ASP A 88 13.62 -11.25 -9.73
N ASP A 89 12.80 -10.76 -8.80
CA ASP A 89 13.15 -9.62 -7.92
C ASP A 89 12.25 -9.62 -6.65
N GLU A 90 12.59 -10.42 -5.63
CA GLU A 90 12.04 -10.22 -4.29
C GLU A 90 12.52 -8.86 -3.75
N PRO A 91 11.64 -7.98 -3.27
CA PRO A 91 12.08 -6.72 -2.68
C PRO A 91 12.91 -6.99 -1.40
N GLU A 92 14.05 -6.32 -1.27
CA GLU A 92 14.98 -6.45 -0.14
C GLU A 92 14.29 -6.15 1.21
N ASP A 93 13.26 -5.30 1.20
CA ASP A 93 12.40 -5.03 2.37
C ASP A 93 11.01 -4.47 2.00
N ILE A 94 10.19 -4.23 3.02
CA ILE A 94 8.85 -3.63 2.90
C ILE A 94 8.83 -2.26 2.20
N TYR A 95 9.88 -1.45 2.34
CA TYR A 95 9.95 -0.12 1.73
C TYR A 95 10.18 -0.24 0.23
N GLN A 96 11.05 -1.16 -0.20
CA GLN A 96 11.20 -1.49 -1.61
C GLN A 96 9.89 -2.07 -2.18
N TRP A 97 9.26 -3.01 -1.46
CA TRP A 97 7.97 -3.58 -1.86
C TRP A 97 6.91 -2.50 -2.07
N LEU A 98 6.77 -1.57 -1.12
CA LEU A 98 5.83 -0.45 -1.22
C LEU A 98 6.10 0.45 -2.44
N SER A 99 7.37 0.74 -2.72
CA SER A 99 7.79 1.62 -3.81
C SER A 99 7.63 0.98 -5.20
N GLU A 100 7.78 -0.33 -5.30
CA GLU A 100 7.86 -1.06 -6.57
C GLU A 100 6.63 -1.90 -6.89
N PHE A 101 5.68 -2.02 -5.95
CA PHE A 101 4.47 -2.81 -6.15
C PHE A 101 3.80 -2.49 -7.50
N GLU A 102 3.87 -3.47 -8.39
CA GLU A 102 3.20 -3.52 -9.69
C GLU A 102 2.28 -4.73 -9.63
N CYS A 103 0.97 -4.48 -9.64
CA CYS A 103 -0.07 -5.52 -9.53
C CYS A 103 -0.51 -5.99 -10.91
#